data_AF-A0A1M4XUS1-F1
#
_entry.id   AF-A0A1M4XUS1-F1
#
_cell.length_a   1.000
_cell.length_b   1.000
_cell.length_c   1.000
_cell.angle_alpha   90.00
_cell.angle_beta   90.00
_cell.angle_gamma   90.00
#
_symmetry.space_group_name_H-M   'P 1'
#
loop_
_entity.id
_entity.type
_entity.pdbx_description
1 polymer ?
#
loop_
_entity_poly.entity_id
_entity_poly.type
_entity_poly.pdbx_seq_one_letter_code
_entity_poly.pdbx_strand_id
1 'polypeptide(L)'
;MTCLRLVLGDQLNPRHPWFDTVSPDVLYVLMEVRQETDYVLHHAQKIIAIFAAMRRFADRLRAAGHRVAYLRIDDPDTLPSLTANLNQLMALHGATAFEYQAPDEWRLDAQLKDYAARLPIPAHCVDSHHFLAARDAVASFFGTRKRWTMELFYRYMRQRHGILLEPDGAPLGGRWNFDAENRKPWRGDPPEPPDLRPIHDHTALWASIQAAGVASFGNPSADAFRWPIDREEALGQLDAFVEHALPHFGDYQDALSSRAHRLFHSLLSFALNVKMLSPAEVIARVEAEGRAGRAPLAAVEGYIRQILGWREYVRGVYWARMPGYDASNTFAHDRPLPDWFWTGQTRMACVRAAIGQSLTHAYAHHIQRLMVIGNFALLAGLDPQALHRWYLGIYIDAFEWVELPNTLGMSQFADGGLLATKPYVSSAAYLHRMGDHCGHCHYRRDAHIGPRACPFNALYWNFLDRNSKHLAGNPRLAMPYRQLARMPAAKREALAARSAELLAQLDQL
;
A
#
# COMPACT_ATOMS: atom_id res chain seq x y z
N MET A 1 13.70 0.93 38.72
CA MET A 1 12.90 2.10 38.28
C MET A 1 12.24 1.70 36.97
N THR A 2 10.91 1.74 36.83
CA THR A 2 10.26 1.16 35.64
C THR A 2 10.27 2.14 34.46
N CYS A 3 10.83 1.74 33.31
CA CYS A 3 10.65 2.41 32.03
C CYS A 3 9.57 1.68 31.21
N LEU A 4 8.55 2.41 30.78
CA LEU A 4 7.46 1.85 29.96
C LEU A 4 7.75 2.10 28.48
N ARG A 5 7.79 1.03 27.67
CA ARG A 5 8.09 1.08 26.23
C ARG A 5 6.89 0.67 25.40
N LEU A 6 6.31 1.61 24.65
CA LEU A 6 5.20 1.33 23.73
C LEU A 6 5.69 0.72 22.42
N VAL A 7 5.09 -0.39 22.01
CA VAL A 7 5.24 -1.01 20.69
C VAL A 7 3.87 -1.03 19.99
N LEU A 8 3.77 -0.34 18.85
CA LEU A 8 2.55 -0.27 18.04
C LEU A 8 2.36 -1.51 17.17
N GLY A 9 1.14 -1.69 16.65
CA GLY A 9 0.77 -2.87 15.86
C GLY A 9 1.52 -3.04 14.54
N ASP A 10 2.13 -1.97 14.03
CA ASP A 10 3.00 -1.99 12.86
C ASP A 10 4.49 -2.02 13.22
N GLN A 11 4.85 -2.15 14.50
CA GLN A 11 6.23 -2.10 15.00
C GLN A 11 6.77 -3.46 15.46
N LEU A 12 6.35 -4.53 14.79
CA LEU A 12 6.65 -5.92 15.16
C LEU A 12 8.02 -6.38 14.65
N ASN A 13 9.04 -5.57 14.93
CA ASN A 13 10.43 -5.81 14.56
C ASN A 13 11.18 -6.57 15.67
N PRO A 14 11.38 -7.90 15.56
CA PRO A 14 12.09 -8.67 16.58
C PRO A 14 13.58 -8.34 16.65
N ARG A 15 14.13 -7.60 15.67
CA ARG A 15 15.53 -7.16 15.61
C ARG A 15 15.71 -5.71 16.04
N HIS A 16 14.69 -5.09 16.64
CA HIS A 16 14.82 -3.75 17.18
C HIS A 16 15.78 -3.75 18.40
N PRO A 17 16.71 -2.77 18.53
CA PRO A 17 17.71 -2.76 19.60
C PRO A 17 17.16 -2.80 21.03
N TRP A 18 15.90 -2.40 21.23
CA TRP A 18 15.21 -2.57 22.51
C TRP A 18 15.25 -4.01 23.03
N PHE A 19 15.19 -4.99 22.15
CA PHE A 19 15.06 -6.39 22.54
C PHE A 19 16.42 -7.11 22.70
N ASP A 20 17.55 -6.42 22.45
CA ASP A 20 18.90 -6.97 22.56
C ASP A 20 19.31 -7.28 24.00
N THR A 21 18.67 -6.63 24.98
CA THR A 21 18.95 -6.83 26.41
C THR A 21 17.65 -6.94 27.19
N VAL A 22 17.55 -8.01 27.98
CA VAL A 22 16.45 -8.20 28.95
C VAL A 22 16.76 -7.39 30.20
N SER A 23 15.81 -6.54 30.62
CA SER A 23 15.94 -5.75 31.84
C SER A 23 14.69 -5.89 32.70
N PRO A 24 14.82 -6.14 34.03
CA PRO A 24 13.68 -6.15 34.93
C PRO A 24 13.06 -4.77 35.11
N ASP A 25 13.78 -3.69 34.74
CA ASP A 25 13.32 -2.31 34.83
C ASP A 25 12.50 -1.87 33.62
N VAL A 26 12.42 -2.67 32.56
CA VAL A 26 11.69 -2.30 31.33
C VAL A 26 10.38 -3.08 31.24
N LEU A 27 9.28 -2.39 30.98
CA LEU A 27 7.98 -2.99 30.66
C LEU A 27 7.57 -2.61 29.24
N TYR A 28 7.48 -3.59 28.35
CA TYR A 28 6.93 -3.41 27.01
C TYR A 28 5.40 -3.42 27.05
N VAL A 29 4.79 -2.54 26.28
CA VAL A 29 3.34 -2.39 26.20
C VAL A 29 2.89 -2.54 24.76
N LEU A 30 1.96 -3.46 24.55
CA LEU A 30 1.19 -3.60 23.33
C LEU A 30 -0.30 -3.56 23.70
N MET A 31 -1.11 -2.95 22.86
CA MET A 31 -2.55 -2.83 23.13
C MET A 31 -3.37 -2.85 21.85
N GLU A 32 -4.41 -3.67 21.84
CA GLU A 32 -5.46 -3.65 20.84
C GLU A 32 -6.52 -2.63 21.29
N VAL A 33 -6.70 -1.52 20.56
CA VAL A 33 -7.56 -0.40 21.00
C VAL A 33 -8.51 0.06 19.91
N ARG A 34 -9.75 0.40 20.32
CA ARG A 34 -10.81 0.87 19.42
C ARG A 34 -10.42 2.12 18.62
N GLN A 35 -9.67 3.03 19.23
CA GLN A 35 -9.12 4.22 18.55
C GLN A 35 -8.42 3.87 17.21
N GLU A 36 -7.69 2.75 17.16
CA GLU A 36 -6.92 2.33 16.00
C GLU A 36 -7.68 1.38 15.07
N THR A 37 -8.85 0.88 15.48
CA THR A 37 -9.74 0.10 14.60
C THR A 37 -10.85 0.94 13.97
N ASP A 38 -11.12 2.13 14.53
CA ASP A 38 -12.32 2.91 14.19
C ASP A 38 -11.99 4.18 13.39
N TYR A 39 -10.70 4.54 13.21
CA TYR A 39 -10.31 5.75 12.49
C TYR A 39 -10.59 5.67 10.99
N VAL A 40 -10.60 4.47 10.42
CA VAL A 40 -11.21 4.15 9.13
C VAL A 40 -11.86 2.77 9.19
N LEU A 41 -12.77 2.48 8.27
CA LEU A 41 -13.35 1.14 8.17
C LEU A 41 -12.30 0.18 7.59
N HIS A 42 -11.76 -0.72 8.41
CA HIS A 42 -10.73 -1.68 7.98
C HIS A 42 -11.31 -3.01 7.49
N HIS A 43 -10.59 -3.65 6.58
CA HIS A 43 -10.88 -5.01 6.16
C HIS A 43 -10.69 -5.98 7.34
N ALA A 44 -11.59 -6.95 7.50
CA ALA A 44 -11.55 -7.91 8.61
C ALA A 44 -10.20 -8.63 8.72
N GLN A 45 -9.67 -9.15 7.61
CA GLN A 45 -8.32 -9.77 7.58
C GLN A 45 -7.19 -8.85 8.05
N LYS A 46 -7.26 -7.53 7.84
CA LYS A 46 -6.23 -6.58 8.30
C LYS A 46 -6.20 -6.50 9.82
N ILE A 47 -7.38 -6.40 10.43
CA ILE A 47 -7.52 -6.38 11.89
C ILE A 47 -7.03 -7.71 12.48
N ILE A 48 -7.49 -8.85 11.92
CA ILE A 48 -7.06 -10.19 12.35
C ILE A 48 -5.54 -10.34 12.24
N ALA A 49 -4.93 -9.96 11.11
CA ALA A 49 -3.49 -10.10 10.89
C ALA A 49 -2.68 -9.33 11.93
N ILE A 50 -3.03 -8.06 12.14
CA ILE A 50 -2.30 -7.18 13.07
C ILE A 50 -2.44 -7.71 14.50
N PHE A 51 -3.65 -8.06 14.95
CA PHE A 51 -3.86 -8.56 16.31
C PHE A 51 -3.20 -9.93 16.53
N ALA A 52 -3.34 -10.87 15.58
CA ALA A 52 -2.68 -12.17 15.67
C ALA A 52 -1.15 -12.01 15.73
N ALA A 53 -0.58 -11.13 14.90
CA ALA A 53 0.84 -10.86 14.90
C ALA A 53 1.32 -10.15 16.17
N MET A 54 0.56 -9.18 16.69
CA MET A 54 0.85 -8.52 17.96
C MET A 54 0.86 -9.50 19.13
N ARG A 55 -0.13 -10.40 19.21
CA ARG A 55 -0.20 -11.44 20.24
C ARG A 55 1.00 -12.38 20.16
N ARG A 56 1.30 -12.88 18.95
CA ARG A 56 2.47 -13.73 18.70
C ARG A 56 3.78 -13.06 19.08
N PHE A 57 3.93 -11.78 18.74
CA PHE A 57 5.10 -10.98 19.07
C PHE A 57 5.26 -10.78 20.58
N ALA A 58 4.17 -10.45 21.28
CA ALA A 58 4.18 -10.31 22.73
C ALA A 58 4.56 -11.62 23.45
N ASP A 59 4.05 -12.76 22.99
CA ASP A 59 4.39 -14.07 23.56
C ASP A 59 5.86 -14.42 23.33
N ARG A 60 6.42 -14.08 22.17
CA ARG A 60 7.86 -14.25 21.89
C ARG A 60 8.73 -13.38 22.79
N LEU A 61 8.33 -12.13 23.01
CA LEU A 61 9.03 -11.24 23.95
C LEU A 61 9.01 -11.80 25.37
N ARG A 62 7.86 -12.32 25.83
CA ARG A 62 7.76 -12.99 27.14
C ARG A 62 8.63 -14.24 27.22
N ALA A 63 8.61 -15.08 26.20
CA ALA A 63 9.43 -16.29 26.13
C ALA A 63 10.94 -15.97 26.13
N ALA A 64 11.34 -14.82 25.56
CA ALA A 64 12.70 -14.30 25.62
C ALA A 64 13.06 -13.65 26.97
N GLY A 65 12.13 -13.60 27.94
CA GLY A 65 12.34 -13.08 29.29
C GLY A 65 11.99 -11.60 29.48
N HIS A 66 11.48 -10.92 28.45
CA HIS A 66 11.04 -9.53 28.57
C HIS A 66 9.72 -9.41 29.35
N ARG A 67 9.56 -8.33 30.12
CA ARG A 67 8.27 -8.01 30.77
C ARG A 67 7.34 -7.38 29.74
N VAL A 68 6.14 -7.93 29.58
CA VAL A 68 5.16 -7.45 28.59
C VAL A 68 3.77 -7.30 29.21
N ALA A 69 3.25 -6.09 29.21
CA ALA A 69 1.82 -5.82 29.40
C ALA A 69 1.14 -5.82 28.02
N TYR A 70 0.14 -6.68 27.86
CA TYR A 70 -0.64 -6.78 26.64
C TYR A 70 -2.11 -6.56 26.97
N LEU A 71 -2.72 -5.53 26.37
CA LEU A 71 -4.15 -5.25 26.52
C LEU A 71 -4.88 -5.74 25.27
N ARG A 72 -5.82 -6.65 25.44
CA ARG A 72 -6.65 -7.15 24.34
C ARG A 72 -7.86 -6.27 24.11
N ILE A 73 -8.41 -6.35 22.91
CA ILE A 73 -9.58 -5.57 22.50
C ILE A 73 -10.84 -5.94 23.28
N ASP A 74 -10.87 -7.18 23.79
CA ASP A 74 -11.96 -7.77 24.56
C ASP A 74 -11.72 -7.78 26.07
N ASP A 75 -10.61 -7.20 26.55
CA ASP A 75 -10.38 -7.05 27.98
C ASP A 75 -11.26 -5.92 28.55
N PRO A 76 -12.02 -6.16 29.64
CA PRO A 76 -12.98 -5.19 30.18
C PRO A 76 -12.33 -3.92 30.73
N ASP A 77 -11.05 -4.00 31.12
CA ASP A 77 -10.28 -2.89 31.64
C ASP A 77 -9.57 -2.07 30.55
N THR A 78 -9.63 -2.50 29.28
CA THR A 78 -9.05 -1.75 28.15
C THR A 78 -9.85 -0.48 27.90
N LEU A 79 -9.19 0.66 28.08
CA LEU A 79 -9.80 1.97 27.88
C LEU A 79 -9.91 2.32 26.37
N PRO A 80 -10.83 3.23 25.97
CA PRO A 80 -11.05 3.52 24.55
C PRO A 80 -9.86 4.15 23.81
N SER A 81 -9.01 4.92 24.50
CA SER A 81 -7.89 5.65 23.89
C SER A 81 -6.53 5.09 24.31
N LEU A 82 -5.57 5.21 23.39
CA LEU A 82 -4.20 4.75 23.62
C LEU A 82 -3.57 5.46 24.83
N THR A 83 -3.74 6.78 24.94
CA THR A 83 -3.16 7.58 26.02
C THR A 83 -3.78 7.30 27.39
N ALA A 84 -5.07 6.94 27.45
CA ALA A 84 -5.71 6.57 28.71
C ALA A 84 -5.16 5.24 29.25
N ASN A 85 -4.99 4.24 28.40
CA ASN A 85 -4.36 2.97 28.76
C ASN A 85 -2.90 3.16 29.23
N LEU A 86 -2.13 4.01 28.54
CA LEU A 86 -0.77 4.33 28.97
C LEU A 86 -0.74 4.99 30.36
N ASN A 87 -1.63 5.94 30.65
CA ASN A 87 -1.74 6.55 31.98
C ASN A 87 -2.01 5.50 33.07
N GLN A 88 -2.97 4.60 32.83
CA GLN A 88 -3.30 3.52 33.75
C GLN A 88 -2.11 2.59 34.01
N LEU A 89 -1.41 2.16 32.95
CA LEU A 89 -0.25 1.28 33.06
C LEU A 89 0.94 1.96 33.75
N MET A 90 1.20 3.23 33.45
CA MET A 90 2.26 3.99 34.13
C MET A 90 2.00 4.11 35.63
N ALA A 91 0.75 4.39 36.02
CA ALA A 91 0.37 4.44 37.43
C ALA A 91 0.49 3.07 38.11
N LEU A 92 -0.03 2.01 37.47
CA LEU A 92 -0.01 0.64 37.99
C LEU A 92 1.41 0.11 38.24
N HIS A 93 2.35 0.47 37.37
CA HIS A 93 3.72 -0.04 37.42
C HIS A 93 4.76 0.94 37.98
N GLY A 94 4.31 2.12 38.47
CA GLY A 94 5.19 3.16 38.99
C GLY A 94 6.24 3.58 37.96
N ALA A 95 5.81 3.81 36.72
CA ALA A 95 6.72 4.17 35.63
C ALA A 95 7.39 5.52 35.89
N THR A 96 8.71 5.55 35.77
CA THR A 96 9.55 6.74 35.95
C THR A 96 10.05 7.32 34.63
N ALA A 97 9.84 6.60 33.52
CA ALA A 97 10.14 7.05 32.16
C ALA A 97 9.19 6.38 31.15
N PHE A 98 8.98 7.04 30.02
CA PHE A 98 8.20 6.54 28.90
C PHE A 98 9.04 6.59 27.61
N GLU A 99 9.04 5.52 26.83
CA GLU A 99 9.64 5.51 25.50
C GLU A 99 8.67 4.93 24.48
N TYR A 100 8.73 5.43 23.25
CA TYR A 100 7.93 4.93 22.14
C TYR A 100 8.74 4.99 20.85
N GLN A 101 8.50 4.06 19.94
CA GLN A 101 9.06 4.14 18.59
C GLN A 101 8.23 5.11 17.75
N ALA A 102 8.89 5.85 16.86
CA ALA A 102 8.26 6.86 16.02
C ALA A 102 7.12 6.24 15.17
N PRO A 103 5.85 6.70 15.32
CA PRO A 103 4.70 6.14 14.60
C PRO A 103 4.71 6.45 13.12
N ASP A 104 4.31 5.52 12.27
CA ASP A 104 4.37 5.77 10.83
C ASP A 104 3.18 6.58 10.26
N GLU A 105 2.17 6.93 11.05
CA GLU A 105 1.09 7.83 10.65
C GLU A 105 1.14 9.17 11.41
N TRP A 106 0.93 10.28 10.71
CA TRP A 106 1.01 11.66 11.19
C TRP A 106 0.03 11.92 12.34
N ARG A 107 -1.20 11.40 12.25
CA ARG A 107 -2.21 11.48 13.33
C ARG A 107 -1.63 10.96 14.65
N LEU A 108 -1.06 9.76 14.62
CA LEU A 108 -0.56 9.08 15.82
C LEU A 108 0.78 9.65 16.27
N ASP A 109 1.64 10.06 15.34
CA ASP A 109 2.88 10.80 15.64
C ASP A 109 2.60 12.11 16.37
N ALA A 110 1.65 12.91 15.87
CA ALA A 110 1.21 14.14 16.51
C ALA A 110 0.59 13.89 17.88
N GLN A 111 -0.28 12.87 18.01
CA GLN A 111 -0.90 12.49 19.29
C GLN A 111 0.15 12.09 20.34
N LEU A 112 1.08 11.20 19.99
CA LEU A 112 2.11 10.73 20.92
C LEU A 112 3.11 11.83 21.28
N LYS A 113 3.46 12.71 20.34
CA LYS A 113 4.32 13.85 20.62
C LYS A 113 3.68 14.84 21.61
N ASP A 114 2.41 15.20 21.41
CA ASP A 114 1.68 16.06 22.34
C ASP A 114 1.50 15.38 23.71
N TYR A 115 1.15 14.09 23.71
CA TYR A 115 1.02 13.29 24.92
C TYR A 115 2.34 13.25 25.71
N ALA A 116 3.45 12.90 25.05
CA ALA A 116 4.78 12.82 25.66
C ALA A 116 5.22 14.16 26.27
N ALA A 117 4.93 15.29 25.61
CA ALA A 117 5.25 16.62 26.10
C ALA A 117 4.48 17.03 27.36
N ARG A 118 3.35 16.38 27.65
CA ARG A 118 2.48 16.65 28.81
C ARG A 118 2.75 15.72 29.99
N LEU A 119 3.59 14.70 29.83
CA LEU A 119 3.86 13.76 30.90
C LEU A 119 4.72 14.41 32.01
N PRO A 120 4.47 14.06 33.29
CA PRO A 120 5.31 14.51 34.39
C PRO A 120 6.63 13.73 34.50
N ILE A 121 6.83 12.72 33.66
CA ILE A 121 8.02 11.87 33.60
C ILE A 121 8.75 12.07 32.26
N PRO A 122 10.07 11.81 32.18
CA PRO A 122 10.80 11.83 30.92
C PRO A 122 10.16 10.93 29.87
N ALA A 123 10.01 11.47 28.66
CA ALA A 123 9.45 10.77 27.52
C ALA A 123 10.38 10.88 26.31
N HIS A 124 10.70 9.75 25.66
CA HIS A 124 11.62 9.72 24.52
C HIS A 124 11.03 8.96 23.32
N CYS A 125 11.09 9.59 22.15
CA CYS A 125 10.81 8.95 20.87
C CYS A 125 12.11 8.37 20.30
N VAL A 126 12.08 7.12 19.84
CA VAL A 126 13.21 6.47 19.15
C VAL A 126 12.83 6.08 17.71
N ASP A 127 13.83 5.80 16.87
CA ASP A 127 13.58 5.26 15.52
C ASP A 127 13.07 3.82 15.59
N SER A 128 12.29 3.38 14.60
CA SER A 128 11.82 1.98 14.52
C SER A 128 12.84 1.01 13.90
N HIS A 129 14.02 1.51 13.52
CA HIS A 129 15.15 0.80 12.93
C HIS A 129 14.77 -0.06 11.72
N HIS A 130 13.89 0.48 10.86
CA HIS A 130 13.30 -0.27 9.76
C HIS A 130 13.50 0.37 8.38
N PHE A 131 13.41 1.69 8.26
CA PHE A 131 13.53 2.37 6.97
C PHE A 131 14.99 2.62 6.59
N LEU A 132 15.28 2.56 5.29
CA LEU A 132 16.63 2.83 4.77
C LEU A 132 16.94 4.32 4.71
N ALA A 133 15.90 5.16 4.65
CA ALA A 133 15.98 6.60 4.71
C ALA A 133 15.29 7.19 5.94
N ALA A 134 15.88 8.26 6.49
CA ALA A 134 15.24 9.09 7.51
C ALA A 134 13.96 9.76 6.95
N ARG A 135 13.04 10.15 7.82
CA ARG A 135 11.74 10.73 7.44
C ARG A 135 11.87 11.98 6.56
N ASP A 136 12.87 12.80 6.84
CA ASP A 136 13.16 14.06 6.14
C ASP A 136 14.04 13.87 4.89
N ALA A 137 14.54 12.65 4.62
CA ALA A 137 15.56 12.42 3.60
C ALA A 137 15.14 12.87 2.19
N VAL A 138 13.87 12.69 1.82
CA VAL A 138 13.36 13.14 0.50
C VAL A 138 13.30 14.68 0.45
N ALA A 139 12.78 15.33 1.49
CA ALA A 139 12.76 16.79 1.58
C ALA A 139 14.18 17.37 1.52
N SER A 140 15.10 16.81 2.28
CA SER A 140 16.51 17.19 2.32
C SER A 140 17.22 16.95 0.97
N PHE A 141 16.96 15.81 0.31
CA PHE A 141 17.57 15.49 -0.99
C PHE A 141 17.13 16.42 -2.11
N PHE A 142 15.84 16.77 -2.18
CA PHE A 142 15.32 17.65 -3.22
C PHE A 142 15.41 19.14 -2.87
N GLY A 143 15.44 19.50 -1.59
CA GLY A 143 15.49 20.89 -1.13
C GLY A 143 14.41 21.74 -1.80
N THR A 144 14.84 22.86 -2.40
CA THR A 144 13.96 23.82 -3.09
C THR A 144 13.61 23.43 -4.54
N ARG A 145 14.03 22.24 -5.02
CA ARG A 145 13.74 21.80 -6.39
C ARG A 145 12.23 21.69 -6.59
N LYS A 146 11.75 22.29 -7.68
CA LYS A 146 10.31 22.32 -8.04
C LYS A 146 9.75 20.94 -8.44
N ARG A 147 10.60 20.00 -8.85
CA ARG A 147 10.18 18.66 -9.32
C ARG A 147 10.91 17.59 -8.54
N TRP A 148 10.14 16.71 -7.92
CA TRP A 148 10.65 15.53 -7.23
C TRP A 148 10.35 14.33 -8.13
N THR A 149 11.33 13.47 -8.34
CA THR A 149 11.15 12.29 -9.19
C THR A 149 11.77 11.08 -8.49
N MET A 150 10.98 10.02 -8.36
CA MET A 150 11.43 8.76 -7.75
C MET A 150 12.74 8.27 -8.35
N GLU A 151 12.92 8.36 -9.67
CA GLU A 151 14.14 7.90 -10.34
C GLU A 151 15.42 8.54 -9.80
N LEU A 152 15.44 9.85 -9.58
CA LEU A 152 16.62 10.54 -9.03
C LEU A 152 16.90 10.11 -7.58
N PHE A 153 15.86 9.97 -6.77
CA PHE A 153 15.99 9.52 -5.39
C PHE A 153 16.44 8.05 -5.31
N TYR A 154 15.92 7.18 -6.18
CA TYR A 154 16.32 5.79 -6.27
C TYR A 154 17.80 5.62 -6.65
N ARG A 155 18.30 6.39 -7.63
CA ARG A 155 19.74 6.40 -7.96
C ARG A 155 20.59 6.80 -6.76
N TYR A 156 20.18 7.86 -6.05
CA TYR A 156 20.83 8.29 -4.81
C TYR A 156 20.83 7.18 -3.74
N MET A 157 19.70 6.51 -3.51
CA MET A 157 19.60 5.41 -2.55
C MET A 157 20.48 4.22 -2.94
N ARG A 158 20.52 3.85 -4.23
CA ARG A 158 21.42 2.80 -4.73
C ARG A 158 22.88 3.12 -4.47
N GLN A 159 23.31 4.35 -4.76
CA GLN A 159 24.67 4.83 -4.50
C GLN A 159 25.00 4.81 -3.00
N ARG A 160 24.09 5.33 -2.17
CA ARG A 160 24.26 5.40 -0.72
C ARG A 160 24.43 4.01 -0.07
N HIS A 161 23.73 3.01 -0.59
CA HIS A 161 23.69 1.67 0.01
C HIS A 161 24.51 0.61 -0.75
N GLY A 162 25.17 0.96 -1.85
CA GLY A 162 25.98 0.01 -2.64
C GLY A 162 25.17 -1.04 -3.43
N ILE A 163 23.87 -0.80 -3.66
CA ILE A 163 22.94 -1.83 -4.17
C ILE A 163 22.98 -1.90 -5.69
N LEU A 164 23.18 -3.11 -6.23
CA LEU A 164 23.30 -3.40 -7.67
C LEU A 164 24.39 -2.58 -8.38
N LEU A 165 25.45 -2.17 -7.68
CA LEU A 165 26.57 -1.45 -8.28
C LEU A 165 27.73 -2.39 -8.60
N GLU A 166 28.49 -2.00 -9.60
CA GLU A 166 29.84 -2.52 -9.87
C GLU A 166 30.85 -1.92 -8.88
N PRO A 167 32.04 -2.52 -8.71
CA PRO A 167 33.08 -2.00 -7.81
C PRO A 167 33.53 -0.58 -8.09
N ASP A 168 33.41 -0.12 -9.34
CA ASP A 168 33.73 1.25 -9.78
C ASP A 168 32.60 2.27 -9.52
N GLY A 169 31.46 1.81 -8.97
CA GLY A 169 30.28 2.63 -8.69
C GLY A 169 29.32 2.81 -9.87
N ALA A 170 29.58 2.18 -11.03
CA ALA A 170 28.63 2.13 -12.14
C ALA A 170 27.44 1.22 -11.81
N PRO A 171 26.26 1.42 -12.41
CA PRO A 171 25.14 0.49 -12.24
C PRO A 171 25.46 -0.87 -12.90
N LEU A 172 25.25 -1.96 -12.15
CA LEU A 172 25.31 -3.34 -12.65
C LEU A 172 24.44 -3.47 -13.91
N GLY A 173 25.01 -4.05 -14.97
CA GLY A 173 24.35 -4.16 -16.28
C GLY A 173 24.27 -2.85 -17.08
N GLY A 174 25.02 -1.81 -16.68
CA GLY A 174 25.23 -0.56 -17.43
C GLY A 174 24.06 0.42 -17.44
N ARG A 175 22.95 0.11 -16.76
CA ARG A 175 21.73 0.95 -16.70
C ARG A 175 21.14 0.99 -15.31
N TRP A 176 20.58 2.14 -14.94
CA TRP A 176 19.94 2.32 -13.63
C TRP A 176 18.57 1.65 -13.49
N ASN A 177 17.88 1.42 -14.61
CA ASN A 177 16.48 1.03 -14.64
C ASN A 177 16.17 0.15 -15.87
N PHE A 178 15.49 -0.99 -15.65
CA PHE A 178 15.09 -1.96 -16.66
C PHE A 178 13.56 -2.02 -16.89
N ASP A 179 12.81 -1.01 -16.43
CA ASP A 179 11.33 -0.96 -16.44
C ASP A 179 10.67 -1.22 -17.81
N ALA A 180 11.34 -0.87 -18.90
CA ALA A 180 10.83 -1.10 -20.25
C ALA A 180 10.71 -2.60 -20.61
N GLU A 181 11.48 -3.45 -19.93
CA GLU A 181 11.51 -4.92 -20.15
C GLU A 181 10.44 -5.64 -19.32
N ASN A 182 9.84 -4.97 -18.33
CA ASN A 182 9.00 -5.56 -17.29
C ASN A 182 7.48 -5.41 -17.52
N ARG A 183 7.01 -5.51 -18.77
CA ARG A 183 5.61 -5.19 -19.13
C ARG A 183 4.97 -6.15 -20.13
N LYS A 184 5.32 -7.43 -20.05
CA LYS A 184 4.70 -8.46 -20.89
C LYS A 184 3.33 -8.83 -20.31
N PRO A 185 2.32 -9.09 -21.17
CA PRO A 185 1.09 -9.69 -20.71
C PRO A 185 1.32 -11.17 -20.37
N TRP A 186 0.61 -11.67 -19.37
CA TRP A 186 0.64 -13.09 -19.02
C TRP A 186 -0.44 -13.88 -19.77
N ARG A 187 -0.13 -15.13 -20.12
CA ARG A 187 -1.00 -16.01 -20.93
C ARG A 187 -1.24 -17.38 -20.30
N GLY A 188 -0.84 -17.59 -19.04
CA GLY A 188 -1.02 -18.84 -18.32
C GLY A 188 0.26 -19.67 -18.16
N ASP A 189 1.35 -19.29 -18.83
CA ASP A 189 2.63 -20.00 -18.80
C ASP A 189 3.77 -19.00 -18.50
N PRO A 190 4.64 -19.25 -17.50
CA PRO A 190 4.53 -20.34 -16.51
C PRO A 190 3.25 -20.22 -15.65
N PRO A 191 2.80 -21.31 -15.00
CA PRO A 191 1.65 -21.25 -14.09
C PRO A 191 1.91 -20.30 -12.92
N GLU A 192 0.84 -19.80 -12.29
CA GLU A 192 0.98 -19.08 -11.03
C GLU A 192 1.67 -19.99 -9.99
N PRO A 193 2.70 -19.50 -9.27
CA PRO A 193 3.36 -20.27 -8.23
C PRO A 193 2.39 -20.78 -7.14
N PRO A 194 2.65 -21.95 -6.54
CA PRO A 194 1.80 -22.48 -5.47
C PRO A 194 1.74 -21.52 -4.26
N ASP A 195 0.63 -21.54 -3.52
CA ASP A 195 0.52 -20.80 -2.26
C ASP A 195 1.07 -21.62 -1.09
N LEU A 196 2.34 -21.40 -0.78
CA LEU A 196 3.05 -22.09 0.30
C LEU A 196 2.88 -21.41 1.67
N ARG A 197 2.09 -20.34 1.76
CA ARG A 197 1.82 -19.68 3.03
C ARG A 197 1.05 -20.61 3.98
N PRO A 198 1.36 -20.58 5.29
CA PRO A 198 0.65 -21.38 6.28
C PRO A 198 -0.84 -21.01 6.33
N ILE A 199 -1.62 -21.91 6.91
CA ILE A 199 -3.04 -21.71 7.17
C ILE A 199 -3.25 -21.70 8.68
N HIS A 200 -3.88 -20.65 9.18
CA HIS A 200 -4.22 -20.46 10.59
C HIS A 200 -5.73 -20.46 10.80
N ASP A 201 -6.15 -20.96 11.96
CA ASP A 201 -7.51 -20.76 12.47
C ASP A 201 -7.51 -19.64 13.52
N HIS A 202 -8.16 -18.54 13.17
CA HIS A 202 -8.39 -17.34 13.97
C HIS A 202 -9.87 -17.08 14.22
N THR A 203 -10.74 -18.10 14.10
CA THR A 203 -12.19 -17.97 14.38
C THR A 203 -12.48 -17.42 15.77
N ALA A 204 -11.74 -17.87 16.80
CA ALA A 204 -11.88 -17.37 18.16
C ALA A 204 -11.45 -15.90 18.30
N LEU A 205 -10.32 -15.51 17.68
CA LEU A 205 -9.87 -14.12 17.66
C LEU A 205 -10.89 -13.22 16.95
N TRP A 206 -11.42 -13.70 15.82
CA TRP A 206 -12.44 -12.98 15.07
C TRP A 206 -13.72 -12.78 15.89
N ALA A 207 -14.18 -13.81 16.60
CA ALA A 207 -15.32 -13.70 17.50
C ALA A 207 -15.10 -12.65 18.60
N SER A 208 -13.91 -12.60 19.21
CA SER A 208 -13.53 -11.56 20.19
C SER A 208 -13.57 -10.15 19.59
N ILE A 209 -13.04 -9.95 18.38
CA ILE A 209 -13.06 -8.66 17.68
C ILE A 209 -14.51 -8.21 17.44
N GLN A 210 -15.38 -9.12 17.00
CA GLN A 210 -16.80 -8.82 16.78
C GLN A 210 -17.52 -8.51 18.10
N ALA A 211 -17.26 -9.27 19.16
CA ALA A 211 -17.85 -9.05 20.48
C ALA A 211 -17.44 -7.69 21.08
N ALA A 212 -16.22 -7.23 20.78
CA ALA A 212 -15.74 -5.90 21.14
C ALA A 212 -16.37 -4.76 20.30
N GLY A 213 -17.26 -5.08 19.35
CA GLY A 213 -18.00 -4.10 18.54
C GLY A 213 -17.16 -3.39 17.48
N VAL A 214 -16.04 -3.99 17.07
CA VAL A 214 -15.17 -3.45 16.01
C VAL A 214 -15.87 -3.58 14.66
N ALA A 215 -16.03 -2.45 13.95
CA ALA A 215 -16.63 -2.45 12.62
C ALA A 215 -15.60 -2.86 11.56
N SER A 216 -16.00 -3.68 10.59
CA SER A 216 -15.13 -4.08 9.48
C SER A 216 -15.93 -4.47 8.24
N PHE A 217 -15.23 -4.72 7.14
CA PHE A 217 -15.80 -5.22 5.90
C PHE A 217 -14.88 -6.25 5.22
N GLY A 218 -15.34 -6.85 4.12
CA GLY A 218 -14.63 -7.92 3.43
C GLY A 218 -14.71 -9.26 4.15
N ASN A 219 -14.22 -10.31 3.51
CA ASN A 219 -14.26 -11.67 4.03
C ASN A 219 -13.17 -11.82 5.12
N PRO A 220 -13.51 -12.18 6.37
CA PRO A 220 -12.51 -12.41 7.41
C PRO A 220 -11.59 -13.59 7.12
N SER A 221 -12.07 -14.61 6.40
CA SER A 221 -11.36 -15.89 6.16
C SER A 221 -10.67 -16.42 7.42
N ALA A 222 -11.33 -16.27 8.57
CA ALA A 222 -10.72 -16.52 9.88
C ALA A 222 -10.40 -18.00 10.10
N ASP A 223 -11.16 -18.92 9.50
CA ASP A 223 -10.98 -20.37 9.57
C ASP A 223 -9.85 -20.92 8.68
N ALA A 224 -9.41 -20.13 7.69
CA ALA A 224 -8.37 -20.51 6.73
C ALA A 224 -7.45 -19.34 6.41
N PHE A 225 -6.92 -18.70 7.46
CA PHE A 225 -6.20 -17.44 7.38
C PHE A 225 -4.77 -17.64 6.88
N ARG A 226 -4.32 -16.83 5.90
CA ARG A 226 -3.05 -17.05 5.17
C ARG A 226 -1.99 -15.94 5.29
N TRP A 227 -2.28 -14.85 6.00
CA TRP A 227 -1.26 -13.81 6.19
C TRP A 227 -0.27 -14.23 7.28
N PRO A 228 1.03 -13.93 7.12
CA PRO A 228 2.03 -14.33 8.10
C PRO A 228 1.75 -13.64 9.43
N ILE A 229 1.90 -14.36 10.54
CA ILE A 229 1.71 -13.82 11.89
C ILE A 229 3.03 -13.56 12.62
N ASP A 230 4.15 -13.96 12.03
CA ASP A 230 5.48 -13.68 12.55
C ASP A 230 6.55 -13.66 11.46
N ARG A 231 7.78 -13.41 11.90
CA ARG A 231 8.96 -13.27 11.06
C ARG A 231 9.32 -14.56 10.32
N GLU A 232 9.19 -15.72 10.95
CA GLU A 232 9.58 -17.02 10.39
C GLU A 232 8.67 -17.36 9.22
N GLU A 233 7.37 -17.13 9.37
CA GLU A 233 6.43 -17.29 8.26
C GLU A 233 6.70 -16.30 7.13
N ALA A 234 7.03 -15.04 7.46
CA ALA A 234 7.38 -14.04 6.47
C ALA A 234 8.70 -14.38 5.73
N LEU A 235 9.68 -14.96 6.41
CA LEU A 235 10.93 -15.46 5.79
C LEU A 235 10.64 -16.63 4.85
N GLY A 236 9.82 -17.59 5.27
CA GLY A 236 9.39 -18.69 4.40
C GLY A 236 8.67 -18.18 3.15
N GLN A 237 7.84 -17.14 3.28
CA GLN A 237 7.22 -16.47 2.15
C GLN A 237 8.23 -15.77 1.23
N LEU A 238 9.27 -15.13 1.78
CA LEU A 238 10.35 -14.52 1.00
C LEU A 238 11.11 -15.58 0.20
N ASP A 239 11.46 -16.71 0.81
CA ASP A 239 12.17 -17.78 0.13
C ASP A 239 11.33 -18.40 -0.99
N ALA A 240 10.03 -18.65 -0.75
CA ALA A 240 9.10 -19.11 -1.78
C ALA A 240 8.96 -18.11 -2.95
N PHE A 241 8.90 -16.81 -2.66
CA PHE A 241 8.88 -15.78 -3.71
C PHE A 241 10.16 -15.82 -4.53
N VAL A 242 11.32 -15.86 -3.87
CA VAL A 242 12.61 -15.86 -4.55
C VAL A 242 12.77 -17.09 -5.45
N GLU A 243 12.38 -18.27 -4.96
CA GLU A 243 12.53 -19.52 -5.70
C GLU A 243 11.58 -19.60 -6.89
N HIS A 244 10.30 -19.25 -6.71
CA HIS A 244 9.27 -19.58 -7.70
C HIS A 244 8.75 -18.38 -8.50
N ALA A 245 8.89 -17.15 -8.00
CA ALA A 245 8.25 -15.97 -8.58
C ALA A 245 9.23 -14.89 -9.06
N LEU A 246 10.33 -14.65 -8.36
CA LEU A 246 11.31 -13.63 -8.70
C LEU A 246 11.82 -13.72 -10.16
N PRO A 247 12.10 -14.92 -10.73
CA PRO A 247 12.54 -15.02 -12.13
C PRO A 247 11.54 -14.43 -13.15
N HIS A 248 10.26 -14.41 -12.80
CA HIS A 248 9.15 -13.97 -13.65
C HIS A 248 8.51 -12.65 -13.20
N PHE A 249 8.95 -12.09 -12.06
CA PHE A 249 8.40 -10.86 -11.47
C PHE A 249 8.42 -9.71 -12.48
N GLY A 250 9.57 -9.48 -13.13
CA GLY A 250 9.74 -8.40 -14.08
C GLY A 250 8.80 -8.56 -15.28
N ASP A 251 8.87 -9.69 -15.97
CA ASP A 251 8.07 -9.96 -17.17
C ASP A 251 6.58 -9.67 -16.98
N TYR A 252 6.01 -10.09 -15.86
CA TYR A 252 4.56 -10.03 -15.62
C TYR A 252 4.14 -8.98 -14.60
N GLN A 253 5.00 -8.00 -14.30
CA GLN A 253 4.75 -6.97 -13.28
C GLN A 253 3.45 -6.18 -13.48
N ASP A 254 3.09 -5.93 -14.74
CA ASP A 254 1.90 -5.18 -15.15
C ASP A 254 0.77 -6.08 -15.71
N ALA A 255 0.92 -7.41 -15.68
CA ALA A 255 -0.08 -8.32 -16.22
C ALA A 255 -1.36 -8.33 -15.35
N LEU A 256 -2.52 -8.49 -15.97
CA LEU A 256 -3.82 -8.65 -15.31
C LEU A 256 -4.39 -10.03 -15.66
N SER A 257 -4.98 -10.72 -14.71
CA SER A 257 -5.50 -12.08 -14.91
C SER A 257 -6.79 -12.31 -14.16
N SER A 258 -7.74 -12.97 -14.81
CA SER A 258 -8.97 -13.46 -14.18
C SER A 258 -8.79 -14.78 -13.42
N ARG A 259 -7.65 -15.46 -13.59
CA ARG A 259 -7.41 -16.82 -13.07
C ARG A 259 -6.29 -16.90 -12.04
N ALA A 260 -5.38 -15.94 -12.04
CA ALA A 260 -4.20 -15.89 -11.19
C ALA A 260 -4.15 -14.52 -10.49
N HIS A 261 -4.55 -14.50 -9.22
CA HIS A 261 -4.75 -13.28 -8.45
C HIS A 261 -3.45 -12.74 -7.81
N ARG A 262 -2.43 -13.60 -7.68
CA ARG A 262 -1.10 -13.27 -7.14
C ARG A 262 -0.07 -13.10 -8.24
N LEU A 263 -0.23 -13.80 -9.36
CA LEU A 263 0.79 -13.88 -10.42
C LEU A 263 2.16 -14.15 -9.78
N PHE A 264 3.17 -13.35 -10.10
CA PHE A 264 4.54 -13.51 -9.64
C PHE A 264 4.93 -12.41 -8.64
N HIS A 265 3.97 -11.91 -7.86
CA HIS A 265 4.21 -10.92 -6.82
C HIS A 265 4.60 -11.59 -5.49
N SER A 266 5.40 -10.91 -4.67
CA SER A 266 5.92 -11.48 -3.41
C SER A 266 4.92 -11.56 -2.28
N LEU A 267 3.87 -10.74 -2.31
CA LEU A 267 2.88 -10.58 -1.22
C LEU A 267 3.54 -10.19 0.13
N LEU A 268 4.76 -9.66 0.13
CA LEU A 268 5.52 -9.33 1.36
C LEU A 268 5.20 -7.96 1.94
N SER A 269 4.33 -7.16 1.31
CA SER A 269 4.04 -5.78 1.72
C SER A 269 3.50 -5.69 3.14
N PHE A 270 2.65 -6.64 3.58
CA PHE A 270 2.20 -6.70 4.96
C PHE A 270 3.38 -6.89 5.93
N ALA A 271 4.16 -7.97 5.75
CA ALA A 271 5.31 -8.28 6.60
C ALA A 271 6.36 -7.17 6.65
N LEU A 272 6.57 -6.46 5.53
CA LEU A 272 7.42 -5.27 5.49
C LEU A 272 6.81 -4.11 6.28
N ASN A 273 5.52 -3.82 6.13
CA ASN A 273 4.91 -2.64 6.73
C ASN A 273 4.65 -2.80 8.23
N VAL A 274 4.44 -4.02 8.72
CA VAL A 274 4.43 -4.34 10.16
C VAL A 274 5.81 -4.70 10.73
N LYS A 275 6.86 -4.54 9.92
CA LYS A 275 8.28 -4.66 10.30
C LYS A 275 8.73 -6.07 10.75
N MET A 276 7.98 -7.12 10.42
CA MET A 276 8.41 -8.52 10.57
C MET A 276 9.68 -8.81 9.77
N LEU A 277 9.77 -8.22 8.58
CA LEU A 277 10.96 -8.25 7.71
C LEU A 277 11.52 -6.85 7.52
N SER A 278 12.84 -6.72 7.54
CA SER A 278 13.55 -5.51 7.14
C SER A 278 13.56 -5.36 5.60
N PRO A 279 13.43 -4.13 5.06
CA PRO A 279 13.63 -3.90 3.63
C PRO A 279 15.05 -4.27 3.18
N ALA A 280 16.05 -4.05 4.05
CA ALA A 280 17.46 -4.32 3.77
C ALA A 280 17.72 -5.81 3.49
N GLU A 281 17.14 -6.70 4.32
CA GLU A 281 17.34 -8.15 4.14
C GLU A 281 16.63 -8.69 2.91
N VAL A 282 15.44 -8.16 2.60
CA VAL A 282 14.69 -8.55 1.40
C VAL A 282 15.47 -8.13 0.15
N ILE A 283 16.02 -6.91 0.13
CA ILE A 283 16.86 -6.43 -0.97
C ILE A 283 18.12 -7.28 -1.11
N ALA A 284 18.83 -7.54 -0.01
CA ALA A 284 20.06 -8.34 -0.03
C ALA A 284 19.81 -9.76 -0.54
N ARG A 285 18.72 -10.39 -0.09
CA ARG A 285 18.29 -11.73 -0.54
C ARG A 285 18.03 -11.77 -2.05
N VAL A 286 17.34 -10.76 -2.59
CA VAL A 286 17.00 -10.65 -4.02
C VAL A 286 18.22 -10.28 -4.87
N GLU A 287 19.07 -9.37 -4.40
CA GLU A 287 20.32 -9.02 -5.08
C GLU A 287 21.25 -10.22 -5.22
N ALA A 288 21.35 -11.06 -4.18
CA ALA A 288 22.16 -12.27 -4.20
C ALA A 288 21.75 -13.24 -5.33
N GLU A 289 20.46 -13.37 -5.64
CA GLU A 289 19.97 -14.20 -6.74
C GLU A 289 20.36 -13.66 -8.10
N GLY A 290 20.28 -12.34 -8.28
CA GLY A 290 20.73 -11.68 -9.49
C GLY A 290 22.23 -11.88 -9.71
N ARG A 291 23.04 -11.69 -8.67
CA ARG A 291 24.49 -11.88 -8.73
C ARG A 291 24.88 -13.34 -8.97
N ALA A 292 24.09 -14.29 -8.49
CA ALA A 292 24.28 -15.71 -8.75
C ALA A 292 23.73 -16.18 -10.12
N GLY A 293 23.13 -15.29 -10.90
CA GLY A 293 22.56 -15.62 -12.21
C GLY A 293 21.28 -16.47 -12.17
N ARG A 294 20.64 -16.60 -11.00
CA ARG A 294 19.41 -17.39 -10.83
C ARG A 294 18.12 -16.62 -11.13
N ALA A 295 18.19 -15.29 -11.16
CA ALA A 295 17.10 -14.43 -11.59
C ALA A 295 17.60 -13.38 -12.60
N PRO A 296 16.81 -13.02 -13.64
CA PRO A 296 17.19 -11.98 -14.58
C PRO A 296 17.38 -10.63 -13.89
N LEU A 297 18.42 -9.89 -14.29
CA LEU A 297 18.73 -8.59 -13.70
C LEU A 297 17.56 -7.59 -13.80
N ALA A 298 16.77 -7.63 -14.88
CA ALA A 298 15.59 -6.78 -15.03
C ALA A 298 14.50 -7.06 -13.97
N ALA A 299 14.32 -8.32 -13.58
CA ALA A 299 13.39 -8.70 -12.53
C ALA A 299 13.93 -8.32 -11.14
N VAL A 300 15.23 -8.56 -10.89
CA VAL A 300 15.92 -8.21 -9.64
C VAL A 300 15.92 -6.69 -9.41
N GLU A 301 16.34 -5.90 -10.41
CA GLU A 301 16.31 -4.44 -10.36
C GLU A 301 14.87 -3.93 -10.23
N GLY A 302 13.94 -4.48 -11.02
CA GLY A 302 12.53 -4.11 -10.97
C GLY A 302 11.93 -4.30 -9.58
N TYR A 303 12.24 -5.41 -8.91
CA TYR A 303 11.77 -5.71 -7.56
C TYR A 303 12.41 -4.79 -6.51
N ILE A 304 13.74 -4.66 -6.52
CA ILE A 304 14.49 -3.79 -5.60
C ILE A 304 14.02 -2.33 -5.75
N ARG A 305 13.73 -1.86 -6.96
CA ARG A 305 13.20 -0.51 -7.21
C ARG A 305 11.84 -0.25 -6.56
N GLN A 306 11.01 -1.27 -6.37
CA GLN A 306 9.74 -1.08 -5.64
C GLN A 306 9.97 -0.82 -4.16
N ILE A 307 11.01 -1.43 -3.58
CA ILE A 307 11.33 -1.32 -2.15
C ILE A 307 12.26 -0.14 -1.89
N LEU A 308 13.48 -0.16 -2.43
CA LEU A 308 14.49 0.89 -2.23
C LEU A 308 14.09 2.22 -2.88
N GLY A 309 13.35 2.17 -3.99
CA GLY A 309 12.88 3.33 -4.73
C GLY A 309 11.53 3.80 -4.23
N TRP A 310 10.46 3.15 -4.69
CA TRP A 310 9.09 3.63 -4.46
C TRP A 310 8.68 3.67 -3.00
N ARG A 311 8.89 2.60 -2.22
CA ARG A 311 8.47 2.55 -0.80
C ARG A 311 9.16 3.64 0.03
N GLU A 312 10.49 3.77 -0.08
CA GLU A 312 11.24 4.82 0.63
C GLU A 312 10.87 6.23 0.14
N TYR A 313 10.68 6.41 -1.17
CA TYR A 313 10.31 7.69 -1.76
C TYR A 313 8.91 8.16 -1.33
N VAL A 314 7.92 7.26 -1.36
CA VAL A 314 6.54 7.53 -0.94
C VAL A 314 6.50 7.94 0.53
N ARG A 315 7.22 7.22 1.40
CA ARG A 315 7.36 7.62 2.82
C ARG A 315 7.91 9.02 2.98
N GLY A 316 8.99 9.35 2.27
CA GLY A 316 9.59 10.67 2.38
C GLY A 316 8.71 11.77 1.81
N VAL A 317 7.90 11.51 0.77
CA VAL A 317 6.89 12.46 0.29
C VAL A 317 5.81 12.69 1.33
N TYR A 318 5.30 11.62 1.95
CA TYR A 318 4.32 11.71 3.02
C TYR A 318 4.79 12.65 4.14
N TRP A 319 5.94 12.37 4.75
CA TRP A 319 6.46 13.18 5.86
C TRP A 319 6.83 14.60 5.45
N ALA A 320 7.25 14.82 4.20
CA ALA A 320 7.58 16.15 3.70
C ALA A 320 6.35 17.03 3.42
N ARG A 321 5.16 16.42 3.26
CA ARG A 321 3.94 17.12 2.84
C ARG A 321 2.84 17.10 3.88
N MET A 322 2.94 16.26 4.91
CA MET A 322 2.04 16.30 6.04
C MET A 322 2.44 17.40 7.05
N PRO A 323 1.46 18.08 7.67
CA PRO A 323 0.02 17.92 7.46
C PRO A 323 -0.50 18.62 6.18
N GLY A 324 -1.67 18.19 5.69
CA GLY A 324 -2.42 18.86 4.62
C GLY A 324 -2.32 18.20 3.25
N TYR A 325 -1.45 17.20 3.07
CA TYR A 325 -1.38 16.45 1.82
C TYR A 325 -2.67 15.66 1.53
N ASP A 326 -3.34 15.20 2.59
CA ASP A 326 -4.64 14.52 2.59
C ASP A 326 -5.78 15.33 1.96
N ALA A 327 -5.67 16.66 1.97
CA ALA A 327 -6.64 17.57 1.36
C ALA A 327 -6.39 17.84 -0.14
N SER A 328 -5.39 17.22 -0.76
CA SER A 328 -5.05 17.46 -2.17
C SER A 328 -6.20 17.08 -3.10
N ASN A 329 -6.64 18.00 -3.96
CA ASN A 329 -7.70 17.78 -4.95
C ASN A 329 -7.61 18.74 -6.15
N THR A 330 -6.52 18.65 -6.92
CA THR A 330 -6.24 19.50 -8.10
C THR A 330 -7.40 19.59 -9.10
N PHE A 331 -8.18 18.52 -9.27
CA PHE A 331 -9.30 18.49 -10.23
C PHE A 331 -10.65 18.86 -9.62
N ALA A 332 -10.71 19.17 -8.32
CA ALA A 332 -11.95 19.40 -7.58
C ALA A 332 -12.98 18.28 -7.80
N HIS A 333 -12.53 17.02 -7.80
CA HIS A 333 -13.41 15.86 -7.90
C HIS A 333 -14.13 15.64 -6.57
N ASP A 334 -15.44 15.43 -6.61
CA ASP A 334 -16.32 15.38 -5.43
C ASP A 334 -17.34 14.23 -5.46
N ARG A 335 -17.32 13.40 -6.50
CA ARG A 335 -18.35 12.36 -6.69
C ARG A 335 -18.15 11.20 -5.72
N PRO A 336 -19.21 10.72 -5.05
CA PRO A 336 -19.08 9.61 -4.11
C PRO A 336 -18.58 8.33 -4.78
N LEU A 337 -17.96 7.46 -4.00
CA LEU A 337 -17.65 6.10 -4.44
C LEU A 337 -18.97 5.32 -4.65
N PRO A 338 -19.14 4.65 -5.80
CA PRO A 338 -20.29 3.77 -6.04
C PRO A 338 -20.36 2.58 -5.08
N ASP A 339 -21.57 2.05 -4.86
CA ASP A 339 -21.85 0.98 -3.88
C ASP A 339 -21.05 -0.30 -4.17
N TRP A 340 -20.73 -0.55 -5.44
CA TRP A 340 -19.93 -1.72 -5.82
C TRP A 340 -18.48 -1.67 -5.34
N PHE A 341 -17.99 -0.58 -4.76
CA PHE A 341 -16.72 -0.56 -4.01
C PHE A 341 -16.76 -1.47 -2.76
N TRP A 342 -17.94 -1.70 -2.19
CA TRP A 342 -18.11 -2.56 -1.01
C TRP A 342 -18.73 -3.92 -1.35
N THR A 343 -19.38 -4.07 -2.50
CA THR A 343 -20.05 -5.33 -2.88
C THR A 343 -19.36 -6.08 -4.04
N GLY A 344 -18.52 -5.40 -4.84
CA GLY A 344 -17.96 -5.93 -6.08
C GLY A 344 -18.99 -6.13 -7.20
N GLN A 345 -20.26 -5.74 -7.00
CA GLN A 345 -21.35 -5.99 -7.94
C GLN A 345 -21.37 -4.95 -9.07
N THR A 346 -20.47 -5.14 -10.05
CA THR A 346 -20.43 -4.34 -11.28
C THR A 346 -20.34 -5.23 -12.53
N ARG A 347 -20.86 -4.77 -13.67
CA ARG A 347 -20.79 -5.49 -14.96
C ARG A 347 -19.42 -5.33 -15.62
N MET A 348 -18.62 -4.34 -15.23
CA MET A 348 -17.23 -4.16 -15.66
C MET A 348 -16.34 -5.30 -15.12
N ALA A 349 -16.02 -6.29 -15.95
CA ALA A 349 -15.33 -7.51 -15.52
C ALA A 349 -13.97 -7.28 -14.83
N CYS A 350 -13.17 -6.32 -15.30
CA CYS A 350 -11.89 -5.99 -14.66
C CYS A 350 -12.08 -5.36 -13.27
N VAL A 351 -13.03 -4.45 -13.12
CA VAL A 351 -13.33 -3.77 -11.85
C VAL A 351 -13.94 -4.77 -10.86
N ARG A 352 -14.90 -5.60 -11.32
CA ARG A 352 -15.47 -6.70 -10.54
C ARG A 352 -14.39 -7.65 -10.03
N ALA A 353 -13.45 -8.05 -10.88
CA ALA A 353 -12.36 -8.93 -10.47
C ALA A 353 -11.45 -8.26 -9.42
N ALA A 354 -10.98 -7.03 -9.67
CA ALA A 354 -10.08 -6.34 -8.76
C ALA A 354 -10.71 -6.05 -7.39
N ILE A 355 -11.98 -5.60 -7.36
CA ILE A 355 -12.68 -5.31 -6.10
C ILE A 355 -13.11 -6.58 -5.39
N GLY A 356 -13.65 -7.57 -6.12
CA GLY A 356 -13.99 -8.87 -5.54
C GLY A 356 -12.79 -9.55 -4.89
N GLN A 357 -11.62 -9.50 -5.55
CA GLN A 357 -10.36 -9.99 -5.00
C GLN A 357 -9.97 -9.21 -3.73
N SER A 358 -10.09 -7.88 -3.75
CA SER A 358 -9.76 -7.03 -2.61
C SER A 358 -10.66 -7.32 -1.40
N LEU A 359 -11.97 -7.52 -1.62
CA LEU A 359 -12.94 -7.89 -0.59
C LEU A 359 -12.76 -9.33 -0.09
N THR A 360 -12.20 -10.22 -0.90
CA THR A 360 -12.02 -11.64 -0.52
C THR A 360 -10.70 -11.86 0.20
N HIS A 361 -9.64 -11.16 -0.20
CA HIS A 361 -8.27 -11.46 0.22
C HIS A 361 -7.56 -10.28 0.90
N ALA A 362 -8.21 -9.12 1.09
CA ALA A 362 -7.56 -7.87 1.48
C ALA A 362 -6.37 -7.51 0.58
N TYR A 363 -6.36 -7.97 -0.68
CA TYR A 363 -5.21 -7.87 -1.57
C TYR A 363 -5.61 -7.69 -3.03
N ALA A 364 -4.99 -6.70 -3.65
CA ALA A 364 -4.84 -6.56 -5.09
C ALA A 364 -3.39 -6.20 -5.37
N HIS A 365 -2.83 -6.68 -6.49
CA HIS A 365 -1.47 -6.30 -6.87
C HIS A 365 -1.43 -4.89 -7.46
N HIS A 366 -0.23 -4.32 -7.60
CA HIS A 366 -0.05 -2.89 -7.88
C HIS A 366 -0.84 -2.39 -9.10
N ILE A 367 -0.82 -3.12 -10.21
CA ILE A 367 -1.45 -2.66 -11.45
C ILE A 367 -2.99 -2.74 -11.41
N GLN A 368 -3.56 -3.62 -10.58
CA GLN A 368 -5.01 -3.62 -10.30
C GLN A 368 -5.39 -2.35 -9.51
N ARG A 369 -4.61 -2.03 -8.47
CA ARG A 369 -4.81 -0.80 -7.68
C ARG A 369 -4.69 0.44 -8.56
N LEU A 370 -3.65 0.53 -9.38
CA LEU A 370 -3.36 1.73 -10.18
C LEU A 370 -4.23 1.83 -11.43
N MET A 371 -4.21 0.82 -12.31
CA MET A 371 -4.73 0.93 -13.67
C MET A 371 -6.15 0.39 -13.86
N VAL A 372 -6.71 -0.29 -12.85
CA VAL A 372 -8.11 -0.73 -12.85
C VAL A 372 -8.94 0.17 -11.95
N ILE A 373 -8.77 0.07 -10.63
CA ILE A 373 -9.60 0.79 -9.65
C ILE A 373 -9.25 2.28 -9.68
N GLY A 374 -7.96 2.62 -9.52
CA GLY A 374 -7.48 4.00 -9.50
C GLY A 374 -7.75 4.75 -10.80
N ASN A 375 -7.44 4.14 -11.94
CA ASN A 375 -7.76 4.68 -13.27
C ASN A 375 -9.26 4.92 -13.43
N PHE A 376 -10.12 3.96 -13.06
CA PHE A 376 -11.56 4.19 -13.11
C PHE A 376 -11.98 5.37 -12.22
N ALA A 377 -11.52 5.41 -10.97
CA ALA A 377 -11.87 6.47 -10.03
C ALA A 377 -11.47 7.86 -10.55
N LEU A 378 -10.26 7.97 -11.11
CA LEU A 378 -9.77 9.22 -11.69
C LEU A 378 -10.58 9.64 -12.92
N LEU A 379 -10.85 8.69 -13.82
CA LEU A 379 -11.64 8.93 -15.02
C LEU A 379 -13.09 9.32 -14.70
N ALA A 380 -13.69 8.64 -13.71
CA ALA A 380 -15.04 8.91 -13.25
C ALA A 380 -15.13 10.20 -12.44
N GLY A 381 -14.02 10.73 -11.94
CA GLY A 381 -14.00 11.95 -11.12
C GLY A 381 -14.55 11.71 -9.72
N LEU A 382 -14.16 10.59 -9.11
CA LEU A 382 -14.54 10.26 -7.74
C LEU A 382 -13.74 11.10 -6.74
N ASP A 383 -14.34 11.36 -5.58
CA ASP A 383 -13.73 12.04 -4.45
C ASP A 383 -12.44 11.29 -4.04
N PRO A 384 -11.26 11.92 -4.17
CA PRO A 384 -10.00 11.29 -3.86
C PRO A 384 -9.82 11.06 -2.35
N GLN A 385 -10.49 11.84 -1.48
CA GLN A 385 -10.49 11.62 -0.03
C GLN A 385 -11.31 10.37 0.35
N ALA A 386 -12.47 10.18 -0.28
CA ALA A 386 -13.25 8.94 -0.10
C ALA A 386 -12.47 7.71 -0.60
N LEU A 387 -11.82 7.84 -1.76
CA LEU A 387 -10.99 6.78 -2.33
C LEU A 387 -9.80 6.43 -1.43
N HIS A 388 -9.10 7.44 -0.89
CA HIS A 388 -8.03 7.28 0.10
C HIS A 388 -8.49 6.45 1.29
N ARG A 389 -9.62 6.81 1.92
CA ARG A 389 -10.16 6.04 3.06
C ARG A 389 -10.47 4.59 2.68
N TRP A 390 -10.98 4.35 1.47
CA TRP A 390 -11.25 2.99 0.99
C TRP A 390 -9.98 2.18 0.76
N TYR A 391 -8.94 2.74 0.12
CA TYR A 391 -7.65 2.06 -0.04
C TYR A 391 -6.97 1.78 1.31
N LEU A 392 -7.04 2.73 2.25
CA LEU A 392 -6.48 2.59 3.60
C LEU A 392 -7.18 1.48 4.41
N GLY A 393 -8.47 1.29 4.14
CA GLY A 393 -9.31 0.27 4.75
C GLY A 393 -9.16 -1.12 4.14
N ILE A 394 -9.21 -1.24 2.81
CA ILE A 394 -9.42 -2.53 2.13
C ILE A 394 -8.18 -3.42 2.06
N TYR A 395 -6.98 -2.83 2.02
CA TYR A 395 -5.76 -3.62 1.79
C TYR A 395 -5.03 -3.96 3.09
N ILE A 396 -4.55 -5.20 3.15
CA ILE A 396 -3.81 -5.76 4.28
C ILE A 396 -2.56 -4.95 4.63
N ASP A 397 -1.95 -4.33 3.64
CA ASP A 397 -0.66 -3.65 3.71
C ASP A 397 -0.79 -2.12 3.82
N ALA A 398 -2.00 -1.59 3.92
CA ALA A 398 -2.22 -0.16 3.89
C ALA A 398 -1.99 0.48 5.26
N PHE A 399 -1.08 1.44 5.30
CA PHE A 399 -0.90 2.41 6.39
C PHE A 399 -0.78 3.77 5.73
N GLU A 400 -1.19 4.85 6.40
CA GLU A 400 -1.38 6.16 5.74
C GLU A 400 -0.11 6.63 5.00
N TRP A 401 1.07 6.43 5.57
CA TRP A 401 2.34 6.86 4.94
C TRP A 401 2.63 6.25 3.58
N VAL A 402 2.18 5.01 3.36
CA VAL A 402 2.39 4.31 2.08
C VAL A 402 1.17 4.44 1.18
N GLU A 403 -0.02 4.45 1.75
CA GLU A 403 -1.26 4.46 0.99
C GLU A 403 -1.58 5.88 0.46
N LEU A 404 -1.48 6.92 1.30
CA LEU A 404 -1.94 8.27 0.95
C LEU A 404 -1.21 8.86 -0.26
N PRO A 405 0.14 8.82 -0.38
CA PRO A 405 0.81 9.33 -1.58
C PRO A 405 0.57 8.46 -2.81
N ASN A 406 0.42 7.14 -2.65
CA ASN A 406 0.05 6.29 -3.77
C ASN A 406 -1.36 6.61 -4.29
N THR A 407 -2.32 6.88 -3.41
CA THR A 407 -3.68 7.21 -3.81
C THR A 407 -3.78 8.63 -4.35
N LEU A 408 -3.45 9.66 -3.56
CA LEU A 408 -3.62 11.04 -3.98
C LEU A 408 -2.61 11.47 -5.04
N GLY A 409 -1.35 11.08 -4.90
CA GLY A 409 -0.29 11.49 -5.83
C GLY A 409 -0.23 10.62 -7.08
N MET A 410 0.05 9.32 -6.91
CA MET A 410 0.33 8.44 -8.04
C MET A 410 -0.94 8.10 -8.82
N SER A 411 -2.00 7.69 -8.12
CA SER A 411 -3.21 7.20 -8.75
C SER A 411 -4.12 8.33 -9.22
N GLN A 412 -4.44 9.28 -8.34
CA GLN A 412 -5.44 10.30 -8.62
C GLN A 412 -4.85 11.61 -9.16
N PHE A 413 -3.52 11.79 -9.12
CA PHE A 413 -2.87 13.03 -9.55
C PHE A 413 -3.46 14.28 -8.85
N ALA A 414 -4.02 14.08 -7.66
CA ALA A 414 -4.72 15.11 -6.89
C ALA A 414 -3.74 16.15 -6.33
N ASP A 415 -2.45 15.78 -6.19
CA ASP A 415 -1.35 16.66 -5.79
C ASP A 415 -0.79 17.53 -6.93
N GLY A 416 -1.39 17.50 -8.13
CA GLY A 416 -0.97 18.31 -9.27
C GLY A 416 0.34 17.87 -9.93
N GLY A 417 0.79 16.65 -9.65
CA GLY A 417 1.99 16.07 -10.25
C GLY A 417 3.25 16.25 -9.41
N LEU A 418 3.08 16.35 -8.09
CA LEU A 418 4.18 16.41 -7.14
C LEU A 418 4.88 15.05 -7.03
N LEU A 419 4.11 13.96 -6.95
CA LEU A 419 4.66 12.59 -6.92
C LEU A 419 4.84 11.98 -8.32
N ALA A 420 3.89 12.21 -9.22
CA ALA A 420 3.87 11.61 -10.56
C ALA A 420 3.98 12.67 -11.66
N THR A 421 4.67 12.34 -12.76
CA THR A 421 4.87 13.30 -13.88
C THR A 421 3.71 13.36 -14.87
N LYS A 422 2.76 12.41 -14.78
CA LYS A 422 1.53 12.37 -15.58
C LYS A 422 0.45 11.58 -14.81
N PRO A 423 -0.84 11.86 -15.05
CA PRO A 423 -1.90 11.00 -14.55
C PRO A 423 -1.84 9.62 -15.20
N TYR A 424 -2.05 8.57 -14.41
CA TYR A 424 -2.11 7.18 -14.87
C TYR A 424 -3.52 6.81 -15.34
N VAL A 425 -3.91 7.41 -16.47
CA VAL A 425 -5.21 7.15 -17.11
C VAL A 425 -5.06 6.31 -18.38
N SER A 426 -6.02 5.40 -18.61
CA SER A 426 -6.07 4.60 -19.83
C SER A 426 -7.48 4.19 -20.22
N SER A 427 -7.70 3.99 -21.52
CA SER A 427 -8.94 3.41 -22.06
C SER A 427 -8.91 1.87 -22.02
N ALA A 428 -9.97 1.23 -22.53
CA ALA A 428 -10.07 -0.23 -22.57
C ALA A 428 -8.92 -0.92 -23.33
N ALA A 429 -8.22 -0.19 -24.22
CA ALA A 429 -7.11 -0.73 -25.00
C ALA A 429 -5.93 -1.19 -24.12
N TYR A 430 -5.63 -0.46 -23.04
CA TYR A 430 -4.60 -0.88 -22.09
C TYR A 430 -5.01 -2.14 -21.33
N LEU A 431 -6.22 -2.12 -20.76
CA LEU A 431 -6.76 -3.24 -19.98
C LEU A 431 -6.84 -4.54 -20.80
N HIS A 432 -7.22 -4.43 -22.08
CA HIS A 432 -7.22 -5.58 -22.97
C HIS A 432 -5.81 -6.09 -23.29
N ARG A 433 -4.84 -5.18 -23.52
CA ARG A 433 -3.47 -5.61 -23.83
C ARG A 433 -2.87 -6.37 -22.65
N MET A 434 -3.08 -5.85 -21.44
CA MET A 434 -2.45 -6.37 -20.22
C MET A 434 -3.20 -7.53 -19.57
N GLY A 435 -4.48 -7.75 -19.88
CA GLY A 435 -5.24 -8.86 -19.28
C GLY A 435 -6.33 -9.49 -20.14
N ASP A 436 -6.99 -10.48 -19.55
CA ASP A 436 -7.95 -11.37 -20.20
C ASP A 436 -9.43 -10.99 -19.95
N HIS A 437 -9.71 -10.10 -18.98
CA HIS A 437 -11.08 -9.76 -18.57
C HIS A 437 -12.00 -9.29 -19.70
N CYS A 438 -11.47 -8.58 -20.70
CA CYS A 438 -12.28 -8.04 -21.80
C CYS A 438 -12.97 -9.14 -22.63
N GLY A 439 -12.41 -10.36 -22.67
CA GLY A 439 -12.98 -11.47 -23.44
C GLY A 439 -14.31 -11.97 -22.89
N HIS A 440 -14.60 -11.71 -21.61
CA HIS A 440 -15.78 -12.24 -20.89
C HIS A 440 -16.57 -11.10 -20.24
N CYS A 441 -16.36 -9.86 -20.69
CA CYS A 441 -17.01 -8.67 -20.15
C CYS A 441 -18.37 -8.42 -20.79
N HIS A 442 -19.32 -7.88 -20.02
CA HIS A 442 -20.59 -7.38 -20.55
C HIS A 442 -20.36 -6.30 -21.63
N TYR A 443 -19.33 -5.48 -21.42
CA TYR A 443 -18.96 -4.39 -22.31
C TYR A 443 -17.97 -4.82 -23.38
N ARG A 444 -18.14 -4.22 -24.56
CA ARG A 444 -17.27 -4.35 -25.72
C ARG A 444 -16.16 -3.31 -25.68
N ARG A 445 -14.91 -3.77 -25.68
CA ARG A 445 -13.71 -2.92 -25.61
C ARG A 445 -13.52 -1.99 -26.83
N ASP A 446 -14.01 -2.42 -27.98
CA ASP A 446 -13.90 -1.75 -29.29
C ASP A 446 -15.02 -0.72 -29.51
N ALA A 447 -16.09 -0.80 -28.73
CA ALA A 447 -17.18 0.15 -28.77
C ALA A 447 -16.87 1.35 -27.86
N HIS A 448 -17.01 2.56 -28.43
CA HIS A 448 -16.79 3.83 -27.73
C HIS A 448 -18.08 4.52 -27.29
N ILE A 449 -19.19 4.24 -27.98
CA ILE A 449 -20.53 4.80 -27.74
C ILE A 449 -21.55 3.66 -27.80
N GLY A 450 -22.70 3.85 -27.15
CA GLY A 450 -23.79 2.89 -27.11
C GLY A 450 -23.81 2.04 -25.84
N PRO A 451 -24.88 1.25 -25.63
CA PRO A 451 -25.17 0.61 -24.35
C PRO A 451 -24.10 -0.41 -23.91
N ARG A 452 -23.44 -1.08 -24.87
CA ARG A 452 -22.35 -2.03 -24.60
C ARG A 452 -20.95 -1.44 -24.73
N ALA A 453 -20.79 -0.13 -24.92
CA ALA A 453 -19.45 0.47 -24.97
C ALA A 453 -18.76 0.39 -23.60
N CYS A 454 -17.49 0.02 -23.59
CA CYS A 454 -16.70 -0.02 -22.36
C CYS A 454 -16.65 1.38 -21.70
N PRO A 455 -17.05 1.52 -20.42
CA PRO A 455 -17.08 2.82 -19.74
C PRO A 455 -15.75 3.58 -19.79
N PHE A 456 -14.62 2.87 -19.67
CA PHE A 456 -13.28 3.46 -19.77
C PHE A 456 -13.03 4.23 -21.06
N ASN A 457 -13.68 3.89 -22.18
CA ASN A 457 -13.44 4.55 -23.47
C ASN A 457 -14.01 5.97 -23.51
N ALA A 458 -15.26 6.15 -23.10
CA ALA A 458 -15.91 7.46 -23.07
C ALA A 458 -15.34 8.31 -21.92
N LEU A 459 -15.18 7.71 -20.74
CA LEU A 459 -14.62 8.40 -19.58
C LEU A 459 -13.18 8.89 -19.81
N TYR A 460 -12.34 8.12 -20.53
CA TYR A 460 -10.97 8.54 -20.88
C TYR A 460 -10.92 9.84 -21.67
N TRP A 461 -11.70 9.94 -22.75
CA TRP A 461 -11.70 11.15 -23.57
C TRP A 461 -12.36 12.32 -22.85
N ASN A 462 -13.45 12.07 -22.13
CA ASN A 462 -14.10 13.10 -21.32
C ASN A 462 -13.19 13.65 -20.21
N PHE A 463 -12.39 12.78 -19.56
CA PHE A 463 -11.41 13.20 -18.56
C PHE A 463 -10.37 14.16 -19.14
N LEU A 464 -9.80 13.84 -20.31
CA LEU A 464 -8.82 14.70 -20.97
C LEU A 464 -9.44 16.04 -21.40
N ASP A 465 -10.66 16.00 -21.93
CA ASP A 465 -11.34 17.21 -22.41
C ASP A 465 -11.66 18.17 -21.25
N ARG A 466 -12.34 17.67 -20.21
CA ARG A 466 -12.76 18.48 -19.05
C ARG A 466 -11.59 19.03 -18.23
N ASN A 467 -10.45 18.33 -18.21
CA ASN A 467 -9.25 18.73 -17.47
C ASN A 467 -8.16 19.35 -18.36
N SER A 468 -8.49 19.76 -19.58
CA SER A 468 -7.56 20.37 -20.54
C SER A 468 -6.78 21.56 -19.96
N LYS A 469 -7.42 22.42 -19.16
CA LYS A 469 -6.77 23.55 -18.47
C LYS A 469 -5.57 23.12 -17.61
N HIS A 470 -5.67 21.98 -16.93
CA HIS A 470 -4.62 21.46 -16.05
C HIS A 470 -3.59 20.61 -16.81
N LEU A 471 -4.01 19.93 -17.87
CA LEU A 471 -3.25 18.80 -18.45
C LEU A 471 -2.73 19.04 -19.87
N ALA A 472 -3.29 19.97 -20.65
CA ALA A 472 -2.90 20.20 -22.04
C ALA A 472 -1.44 20.63 -22.20
N GLY A 473 -0.88 21.31 -21.20
CA GLY A 473 0.53 21.69 -21.15
C GLY A 473 1.49 20.55 -20.80
N ASN A 474 1.01 19.36 -20.42
CA ASN A 474 1.87 18.24 -20.05
C ASN A 474 2.48 17.58 -21.31
N PRO A 475 3.81 17.57 -21.50
CA PRO A 475 4.44 16.99 -22.69
C PRO A 475 4.13 15.50 -22.89
N ARG A 476 3.91 14.75 -21.80
CA ARG A 476 3.60 13.31 -21.86
C ARG A 476 2.16 13.03 -22.34
N LEU A 477 1.30 14.06 -22.37
CA LEU A 477 -0.08 13.98 -22.87
C LEU A 477 -0.26 14.66 -24.23
N ALA A 478 0.82 15.16 -24.85
CA ALA A 478 0.76 15.87 -26.13
C ALA A 478 0.17 15.03 -27.28
N MET A 479 0.42 13.72 -27.30
CA MET A 479 -0.19 12.82 -28.30
C MET A 479 -1.70 12.66 -28.09
N PRO A 480 -2.20 12.28 -26.89
CA PRO A 480 -3.64 12.28 -26.61
C PRO A 480 -4.35 13.58 -26.95
N TYR A 481 -3.80 14.74 -26.59
CA TYR A 481 -4.43 16.03 -26.92
C TYR A 481 -4.44 16.34 -28.42
N ARG A 482 -3.40 15.95 -29.16
CA ARG A 482 -3.41 16.03 -30.64
C ARG A 482 -4.49 15.15 -31.25
N GLN A 483 -4.73 13.96 -30.70
CA GLN A 483 -5.80 13.07 -31.14
C GLN A 483 -7.18 13.65 -30.83
N LEU A 484 -7.37 14.23 -29.63
CA LEU A 484 -8.61 14.90 -29.23
C LEU A 484 -8.93 16.11 -30.12
N ALA A 485 -7.92 16.93 -30.45
CA ALA A 485 -8.08 18.09 -31.33
C ALA A 485 -8.49 17.70 -32.75
N ARG A 486 -7.98 16.58 -33.28
CA ARG A 486 -8.34 16.03 -34.60
C ARG A 486 -9.69 15.30 -34.63
N MET A 487 -10.30 15.04 -33.48
CA MET A 487 -11.55 14.32 -33.40
C MET A 487 -12.71 15.20 -33.90
N PRO A 488 -13.60 14.71 -34.79
CA PRO A 488 -14.77 15.48 -35.24
C PRO A 488 -15.64 15.92 -34.05
N ALA A 489 -16.20 17.13 -34.12
CA ALA A 489 -17.01 17.71 -33.05
C ALA A 489 -18.16 16.78 -32.61
N ALA A 490 -18.93 16.26 -33.57
CA ALA A 490 -20.02 15.32 -33.31
C ALA A 490 -19.56 14.06 -32.55
N LYS A 491 -18.33 13.58 -32.78
CA LYS A 491 -17.78 12.43 -32.05
C LYS A 491 -17.40 12.81 -30.61
N ARG A 492 -16.84 14.01 -30.39
CA ARG A 492 -16.55 14.51 -29.03
C ARG A 492 -17.84 14.69 -28.22
N GLU A 493 -18.85 15.30 -28.83
CA GLU A 493 -20.18 15.47 -28.21
C GLU A 493 -20.81 14.13 -27.84
N ALA A 494 -20.76 13.14 -28.74
CA ALA A 494 -21.30 11.81 -28.44
C ALA A 494 -20.52 11.08 -27.32
N LEU A 495 -19.20 11.26 -27.23
CA LEU A 495 -18.40 10.72 -26.12
C LEU A 495 -18.72 11.43 -24.80
N ALA A 496 -18.90 12.75 -24.81
CA ALA A 496 -19.27 13.54 -23.65
C ALA A 496 -20.67 13.14 -23.15
N ALA A 497 -21.66 13.03 -24.06
CA ALA A 497 -23.00 12.55 -23.74
C ALA A 497 -22.97 11.15 -23.14
N ARG A 498 -22.23 10.22 -23.75
CA ARG A 498 -22.06 8.87 -23.20
C ARG A 498 -21.39 8.88 -21.83
N SER A 499 -20.39 9.74 -21.63
CA SER A 499 -19.75 9.89 -20.32
C SER A 499 -20.74 10.40 -19.28
N ALA A 500 -21.60 11.37 -19.62
CA ALA A 500 -22.60 11.90 -18.71
C ALA A 500 -23.63 10.82 -18.31
N GLU A 501 -24.11 10.02 -19.27
CA GLU A 501 -24.99 8.87 -19.00
C GLU A 501 -24.37 7.87 -18.02
N LEU A 502 -23.12 7.48 -18.26
CA LEU A 502 -22.38 6.53 -17.40
C LEU A 502 -22.22 7.08 -15.98
N LEU A 503 -21.90 8.37 -15.85
CA LEU A 503 -21.70 9.03 -14.57
C LEU A 503 -23.00 9.22 -13.78
N ALA A 504 -24.14 9.35 -14.46
CA ALA A 504 -25.46 9.41 -13.83
C ALA A 504 -25.96 8.03 -13.36
N GLN A 505 -25.34 6.94 -13.82
CA GLN A 505 -25.76 5.56 -13.56
C GLN A 505 -24.60 4.70 -13.03
N LEU A 506 -23.69 5.29 -12.23
CA LEU A 506 -22.46 4.62 -11.79
C LEU A 506 -22.70 3.28 -11.08
N ASP A 507 -23.74 3.19 -10.24
CA ASP A 507 -24.08 1.97 -9.51
C ASP A 507 -24.64 0.85 -10.42
N GLN A 508 -25.03 1.19 -11.66
CA GLN A 508 -25.57 0.24 -12.64
C GLN A 508 -24.49 -0.31 -13.59
N LEU A 509 -23.25 0.18 -13.50
CA LEU A 509 -22.13 -0.20 -14.37
C LEU A 509 -21.58 -1.59 -14.13
#